data_AF-A0A7X6XSK2-F1
#
_entry.id   AF-A0A7X6XSK2-F1
#
_cell.length_a   1.000
_cell.length_b   1.000
_cell.length_c   1.000
_cell.angle_alpha   90.00
_cell.angle_beta   90.00
_cell.angle_gamma   90.00
#
_symmetry.space_group_name_H-M   'P 1'
#
loop_
_entity.id
_entity.type
_entity.pdbx_description
1 polymer ?
#
loop_
_entity_poly.entity_id
_entity_poly.type
_entity_poly.pdbx_seq_one_letter_code
_entity_poly.pdbx_strand_id
1 'polypeptide(L)'
;EVTGYLSKLGQVPVDELRKMADEDITAIVPDSFKRAFAKAWEAYEATQEPQQIDIVIDKALFEELKSLVEEISDDLLQDYFDSLSDLTNIKTMIRLKYMDSDVRVLENALLPGGKLDSDFFLKQFTEQIQAIIDALMSSPYQKVVEEGLLRWVNTGSPALYERLADNYLLNLVRAGLYKPFGPEPVIGYLVAKEYETNVLRILLVGKINGISSEMIKERLRDVYV
;
A
#
# COMPACT_ATOMS: atom_id res chain seq x y z
N GLU A 1 -15.30 3.85 -23.87
CA GLU A 1 -14.77 2.53 -23.46
C GLU A 1 -13.44 2.68 -22.74
N VAL A 2 -13.35 2.24 -21.48
CA VAL A 2 -12.17 2.34 -20.59
C VAL A 2 -11.29 1.09 -20.70
N THR A 3 -11.27 0.42 -21.86
CA THR A 3 -10.64 -0.91 -22.03
C THR A 3 -9.11 -0.89 -21.94
N GLY A 4 -8.48 0.25 -22.17
CA GLY A 4 -7.02 0.40 -22.11
C GLY A 4 -6.42 0.62 -20.71
N TYR A 5 -7.25 0.88 -19.69
CA TYR A 5 -6.77 1.28 -18.36
C TYR A 5 -6.88 0.18 -17.29
N LEU A 6 -7.52 -0.95 -17.60
CA LEU A 6 -7.77 -2.03 -16.64
C LEU A 6 -6.66 -3.07 -16.66
N SER A 7 -6.12 -3.39 -15.48
CA SER A 7 -5.11 -4.44 -15.31
C SER A 7 -5.73 -5.83 -15.47
N LYS A 8 -5.01 -6.75 -16.13
CA LYS A 8 -5.37 -8.17 -16.28
C LYS A 8 -4.61 -9.08 -15.32
N LEU A 9 -3.93 -8.51 -14.31
CA LEU A 9 -3.07 -9.24 -13.38
C LEU A 9 -3.80 -9.76 -12.12
N GLY A 10 -5.10 -9.50 -12.00
CA GLY A 10 -5.92 -10.01 -10.89
C GLY A 10 -6.34 -11.46 -11.06
N GLN A 11 -6.80 -12.08 -9.97
CA GLN A 11 -7.35 -13.45 -9.99
C GLN A 11 -8.74 -13.53 -10.62
N VAL A 12 -9.47 -12.41 -10.64
CA VAL A 12 -10.79 -12.30 -11.25
C VAL A 12 -10.67 -11.59 -12.61
N PRO A 13 -11.17 -12.18 -13.71
CA PRO A 13 -11.17 -11.51 -15.01
C PRO A 13 -11.95 -10.19 -14.99
N VAL A 14 -11.44 -9.20 -15.72
CA VAL A 14 -12.07 -7.87 -15.83
C VAL A 14 -13.53 -7.95 -16.28
N ASP A 15 -13.85 -8.87 -17.19
CA ASP A 15 -15.22 -9.01 -17.69
C ASP A 15 -16.18 -9.54 -16.61
N GLU A 16 -15.71 -10.37 -15.66
CA GLU A 16 -16.52 -10.81 -14.52
C GLU A 16 -16.74 -9.67 -13.51
N LEU A 17 -15.73 -8.82 -13.29
CA LEU A 17 -15.89 -7.62 -12.47
C LEU A 17 -16.88 -6.61 -13.08
N ARG A 18 -16.90 -6.48 -14.42
CA ARG A 18 -17.89 -5.65 -15.12
C ARG A 18 -19.29 -6.19 -14.99
N LYS A 19 -19.48 -7.50 -15.23
CA LYS A 19 -20.77 -8.16 -15.00
C LYS A 19 -21.28 -7.89 -13.59
N MET A 20 -20.42 -8.01 -12.57
CA MET A 20 -20.79 -7.70 -11.19
C MET A 20 -21.23 -6.23 -11.04
N ALA A 21 -20.50 -5.29 -11.62
CA ALA A 21 -20.84 -3.87 -11.57
C ALA A 21 -22.13 -3.52 -12.32
N ASP A 22 -22.47 -4.28 -13.37
CA ASP A 22 -23.71 -4.17 -14.13
C ASP A 22 -24.88 -4.96 -13.50
N GLU A 23 -24.73 -5.41 -12.25
CA GLU A 23 -25.71 -6.22 -11.48
C GLU A 23 -26.10 -7.56 -12.15
N ASP A 24 -25.23 -8.11 -13.01
CA ASP A 24 -25.46 -9.39 -13.67
C ASP A 24 -25.26 -10.54 -12.66
N ILE A 25 -26.35 -11.28 -12.39
CA ILE A 25 -26.37 -12.42 -11.45
C ILE A 25 -25.47 -13.59 -11.88
N THR A 26 -25.01 -13.61 -13.14
CA THR A 26 -24.10 -14.64 -13.67
C THR A 26 -22.63 -14.33 -13.41
N ALA A 27 -22.32 -13.18 -12.81
CA ALA A 27 -20.95 -12.78 -12.49
C ALA A 27 -20.26 -13.77 -11.54
N ILE A 28 -19.13 -14.32 -11.99
CA ILE A 28 -18.29 -15.26 -11.24
C ILE A 28 -17.22 -14.46 -10.50
N VAL A 29 -17.61 -13.92 -9.35
CA VAL A 29 -16.75 -13.11 -8.49
C VAL A 29 -16.84 -13.63 -7.04
N PRO A 30 -15.73 -13.71 -6.28
CA PRO A 30 -15.75 -14.13 -4.88
C PRO A 30 -16.70 -13.27 -4.03
N ASP A 31 -17.29 -13.86 -2.99
CA ASP A 31 -18.23 -13.14 -2.13
C ASP A 31 -17.56 -12.00 -1.34
N SER A 32 -16.24 -12.09 -1.05
CA SER A 32 -15.50 -10.98 -0.42
C SER A 32 -15.51 -9.74 -1.30
N PHE A 33 -15.26 -9.91 -2.60
CA PHE A 33 -15.32 -8.83 -3.60
C PHE A 33 -16.73 -8.25 -3.73
N LYS A 34 -17.76 -9.09 -3.78
CA LYS A 34 -19.16 -8.62 -3.83
C LYS A 34 -19.52 -7.78 -2.61
N ARG A 35 -19.14 -8.23 -1.41
CA ARG A 35 -19.36 -7.47 -0.16
C ARG A 35 -18.58 -6.15 -0.15
N ALA A 36 -17.31 -6.18 -0.57
CA ALA A 36 -16.48 -4.97 -0.65
C ALA A 36 -17.06 -3.95 -1.63
N PHE A 37 -17.51 -4.41 -2.82
CA PHE A 37 -18.17 -3.58 -3.82
C PHE A 37 -19.46 -2.96 -3.27
N ALA A 38 -20.34 -3.76 -2.66
CA ALA A 38 -21.60 -3.25 -2.11
C ALA A 38 -21.37 -2.17 -1.03
N LYS A 39 -20.42 -2.41 -0.10
CA LYS A 39 -20.03 -1.42 0.92
C LYS A 39 -19.45 -0.14 0.31
N ALA A 40 -18.59 -0.28 -0.70
CA ALA A 40 -17.96 0.86 -1.37
C ALA A 40 -19.00 1.68 -2.13
N TRP A 41 -19.97 1.02 -2.77
CA TRP A 41 -21.08 1.66 -3.46
C TRP A 41 -21.99 2.42 -2.49
N GLU A 42 -22.37 1.80 -1.36
CA GLU A 42 -23.16 2.46 -0.31
C GLU A 42 -22.46 3.71 0.24
N ALA A 43 -21.16 3.62 0.51
CA ALA A 43 -20.36 4.75 0.99
C ALA A 43 -20.27 5.89 -0.05
N TYR A 44 -20.12 5.53 -1.33
CA TYR A 44 -20.14 6.49 -2.43
C TYR A 44 -21.52 7.13 -2.60
N GLU A 45 -22.62 6.37 -2.54
CA GLU A 45 -23.97 6.92 -2.67
C GLU A 45 -24.28 7.92 -1.55
N ALA A 46 -23.83 7.63 -0.32
CA ALA A 46 -24.05 8.49 0.84
C ALA A 46 -23.25 9.81 0.79
N THR A 47 -22.04 9.80 0.22
CA THR A 47 -21.10 10.94 0.27
C THR A 47 -20.92 11.66 -1.07
N GLN A 48 -21.17 10.96 -2.18
CA GLN A 48 -20.82 11.35 -3.55
C GLN A 48 -19.32 11.61 -3.75
N GLU A 49 -18.46 11.07 -2.86
CA GLU A 49 -17.02 11.23 -2.89
C GLU A 49 -16.34 9.96 -3.44
N PRO A 50 -15.71 9.99 -4.64
CA PRO A 50 -15.09 8.81 -5.22
C PRO A 50 -13.99 8.18 -4.34
N GLN A 51 -13.31 8.99 -3.52
CA GLN A 51 -12.24 8.52 -2.63
C GLN A 51 -12.74 7.52 -1.58
N GLN A 52 -14.03 7.54 -1.23
CA GLN A 52 -14.61 6.56 -0.30
C GLN A 52 -14.58 5.15 -0.88
N ILE A 53 -14.64 5.01 -2.21
CA ILE A 53 -14.51 3.72 -2.88
C ILE A 53 -13.12 3.14 -2.59
N ASP A 54 -12.06 3.93 -2.80
CA ASP A 54 -10.68 3.49 -2.56
C ASP A 54 -10.49 3.09 -1.09
N ILE A 55 -10.97 3.91 -0.14
CA ILE A 55 -10.86 3.64 1.30
C ILE A 55 -11.53 2.31 1.67
N VAL A 56 -12.76 2.08 1.20
CA VAL A 56 -13.51 0.86 1.55
C VAL A 56 -12.88 -0.38 0.92
N ILE A 57 -12.45 -0.29 -0.35
CA ILE A 57 -11.83 -1.41 -1.06
C ILE A 57 -10.46 -1.75 -0.47
N ASP A 58 -9.61 -0.75 -0.20
CA ASP A 58 -8.29 -0.96 0.42
C ASP A 58 -8.42 -1.60 1.80
N LYS A 59 -9.39 -1.14 2.61
CA LYS A 59 -9.66 -1.74 3.91
C LYS A 59 -10.11 -3.19 3.80
N ALA A 60 -11.03 -3.50 2.89
CA ALA A 60 -11.48 -4.87 2.65
C ALA A 60 -10.34 -5.78 2.18
N LEU A 61 -9.45 -5.26 1.32
CA LEU A 61 -8.26 -5.98 0.88
C LEU A 61 -7.34 -6.31 2.08
N PHE A 62 -7.04 -5.33 2.93
CA PHE A 62 -6.17 -5.55 4.09
C PHE A 62 -6.81 -6.45 5.16
N GLU A 63 -8.14 -6.43 5.31
CA GLU A 63 -8.86 -7.41 6.15
C GLU A 63 -8.68 -8.84 5.62
N GLU A 64 -8.80 -9.05 4.31
CA GLU A 64 -8.63 -10.36 3.68
C GLU A 64 -7.17 -10.84 3.75
N LEU A 65 -6.21 -9.94 3.49
CA LEU A 65 -4.78 -10.24 3.62
C LEU A 65 -4.41 -10.60 5.05
N LYS A 66 -4.93 -9.88 6.05
CA LYS A 66 -4.71 -10.19 7.46
C LYS A 66 -5.14 -11.61 7.80
N SER A 67 -6.36 -11.98 7.42
CA SER A 67 -6.88 -13.34 7.67
C SER A 67 -6.04 -14.41 6.97
N LEU A 68 -5.59 -14.16 5.74
CA LEU A 68 -4.75 -15.10 5.00
C LEU A 68 -3.38 -15.30 5.66
N VAL A 69 -2.76 -14.21 6.12
CA VAL A 69 -1.46 -14.26 6.80
C VAL A 69 -1.57 -15.00 8.14
N GLU A 70 -2.63 -14.74 8.91
CA GLU A 70 -2.94 -15.46 10.16
C GLU A 70 -3.18 -16.96 9.92
N GLU A 71 -3.84 -17.33 8.81
CA GLU A 71 -4.09 -18.74 8.44
C GLU A 71 -2.79 -19.47 8.05
N ILE A 72 -1.93 -18.83 7.25
CA ILE A 72 -0.66 -19.41 6.82
C ILE A 72 0.30 -19.55 8.01
N SER A 73 0.22 -18.64 8.99
CA SER A 73 1.01 -18.66 10.23
C SER A 73 2.52 -18.72 9.98
N ASP A 74 3.00 -17.90 9.05
CA ASP A 74 4.42 -17.75 8.73
C ASP A 74 4.96 -16.40 9.23
N ASP A 75 6.06 -16.45 10.01
CA ASP A 75 6.63 -15.27 10.65
C ASP A 75 7.08 -14.19 9.64
N LEU A 76 7.64 -14.60 8.48
CA LEU A 76 8.11 -13.64 7.47
C LEU A 76 6.92 -12.94 6.82
N LEU A 77 5.85 -13.67 6.50
CA LEU A 77 4.62 -13.09 5.96
C LEU A 77 3.94 -12.15 6.96
N GLN A 78 3.90 -12.54 8.23
CA GLN A 78 3.36 -11.68 9.30
C GLN A 78 4.16 -10.38 9.40
N ASP A 79 5.48 -10.46 9.49
CA ASP A 79 6.36 -9.29 9.54
C ASP A 79 6.23 -8.41 8.29
N TYR A 80 6.10 -9.02 7.11
CA TYR A 80 5.91 -8.29 5.85
C TYR A 80 4.56 -7.56 5.81
N PHE A 81 3.47 -8.26 6.15
CA PHE A 81 2.13 -7.68 6.16
C PHE A 81 2.00 -6.55 7.18
N ASP A 82 2.51 -6.75 8.39
CA ASP A 82 2.49 -5.71 9.42
C ASP A 82 3.29 -4.48 8.98
N SER A 83 4.46 -4.70 8.38
CA SER A 83 5.28 -3.62 7.85
C SER A 83 4.60 -2.88 6.70
N LEU A 84 3.91 -3.61 5.81
CA LEU A 84 3.15 -3.04 4.70
C LEU A 84 2.00 -2.16 5.22
N SER A 85 1.26 -2.64 6.22
CA SER A 85 0.16 -1.91 6.84
C SER A 85 0.66 -0.65 7.54
N ASP A 86 1.66 -0.75 8.42
CA ASP A 86 2.21 0.40 9.14
C ASP A 86 2.78 1.45 8.19
N LEU A 87 3.59 1.06 7.20
CA LEU A 87 4.17 2.00 6.23
C LEU A 87 3.10 2.66 5.35
N THR A 88 2.00 1.96 5.06
CA THR A 88 0.88 2.54 4.33
C THR A 88 0.09 3.51 5.22
N ASN A 89 -0.19 3.14 6.47
CA ASN A 89 -0.88 3.99 7.44
C ASN A 89 -0.08 5.25 7.78
N ILE A 90 1.25 5.16 7.96
CA ILE A 90 2.13 6.33 8.14
C ILE A 90 2.02 7.27 6.93
N LYS A 91 2.08 6.73 5.71
CA LYS A 91 1.93 7.53 4.47
C LYS A 91 0.57 8.22 4.42
N THR A 92 -0.51 7.49 4.71
CA THR A 92 -1.88 8.00 4.71
C THR A 92 -2.06 9.10 5.74
N MET A 93 -1.59 8.90 6.97
CA MET A 93 -1.62 9.89 8.06
C MET A 93 -0.93 11.19 7.64
N ILE A 94 0.27 11.11 7.06
CA ILE A 94 1.02 12.29 6.63
C ILE A 94 0.33 13.00 5.45
N ARG A 95 -0.24 12.27 4.48
CA ARG A 95 -1.03 12.87 3.38
C ARG A 95 -2.24 13.63 3.91
N LEU A 96 -3.01 13.02 4.79
CA LEU A 96 -4.19 13.64 5.38
C LEU A 96 -3.83 14.87 6.22
N LYS A 97 -2.67 14.87 6.87
CA LYS A 97 -2.12 16.06 7.54
C LYS A 97 -1.84 17.22 6.58
N TYR A 98 -1.24 16.95 5.41
CA TYR A 98 -1.03 18.00 4.40
C TYR A 98 -2.32 18.53 3.79
N MET A 99 -3.37 17.70 3.77
CA MET A 99 -4.70 18.07 3.26
C MET A 99 -5.56 18.80 4.31
N ASP A 100 -5.04 19.02 5.52
CA ASP A 100 -5.78 19.58 6.66
C ASP A 100 -7.08 18.81 6.96
N SER A 101 -7.02 17.48 6.81
CA SER A 101 -8.18 16.59 7.00
C SER A 101 -8.53 16.39 8.48
N ASP A 102 -9.80 16.09 8.74
CA ASP A 102 -10.30 15.72 10.08
C ASP A 102 -9.81 14.33 10.51
N VAL A 103 -9.59 14.14 11.82
CA VAL A 103 -9.13 12.86 12.39
C VAL A 103 -10.08 11.69 12.08
N ARG A 104 -11.37 11.94 11.91
CA ARG A 104 -12.36 10.93 11.50
C ARG A 104 -12.09 10.38 10.10
N VAL A 105 -11.50 11.20 9.22
CA VAL A 105 -11.09 10.75 7.88
C VAL A 105 -9.92 9.77 8.01
N LEU A 106 -8.98 10.05 8.91
CA LEU A 106 -7.89 9.10 9.21
C LEU A 106 -8.43 7.80 9.80
N GLU A 107 -9.32 7.88 10.79
CA GLU A 107 -9.92 6.69 11.43
C GLU A 107 -10.55 5.74 10.40
N ASN A 108 -11.26 6.30 9.41
CA ASN A 108 -11.86 5.52 8.33
C ASN A 108 -10.83 4.97 7.34
N ALA A 109 -9.74 5.71 7.10
CA ALA A 109 -8.68 5.36 6.14
C ALA A 109 -7.59 4.44 6.69
N LEU A 110 -7.55 4.20 8.01
CA LEU A 110 -6.59 3.29 8.62
C LEU A 110 -6.87 1.84 8.22
N LEU A 111 -5.81 1.21 7.73
CA LEU A 111 -5.80 -0.19 7.33
C LEU A 111 -5.52 -1.08 8.55
N PRO A 112 -6.14 -2.26 8.64
CA PRO A 112 -5.89 -3.21 9.73
C PRO A 112 -4.51 -3.87 9.60
N GLY A 113 -4.09 -4.52 10.69
CA GLY A 113 -2.76 -5.14 10.80
C GLY A 113 -1.75 -4.14 11.34
N GLY A 114 -0.46 -4.47 11.22
CA GLY A 114 0.59 -3.59 11.67
C GLY A 114 1.01 -3.83 13.11
N LYS A 115 2.19 -3.30 13.44
CA LYS A 115 2.74 -3.26 14.80
C LYS A 115 2.32 -2.00 15.53
N LEU A 116 1.86 -0.99 14.80
CA LEU A 116 1.31 0.26 15.34
C LEU A 116 -0.22 0.19 15.30
N ASP A 117 -0.85 0.31 16.46
CA ASP A 117 -2.31 0.26 16.55
C ASP A 117 -2.99 1.56 16.07
N SER A 118 -4.31 1.51 15.87
CA SER A 118 -5.09 2.67 15.46
C SER A 118 -4.96 3.83 16.44
N ASP A 119 -4.89 3.54 17.74
CA ASP A 119 -4.81 4.55 18.80
C ASP A 119 -3.51 5.34 18.71
N PHE A 120 -2.39 4.69 18.36
CA PHE A 120 -1.14 5.35 18.04
C PHE A 120 -1.33 6.35 16.90
N PHE A 121 -1.90 5.94 15.77
CA PHE A 121 -2.09 6.83 14.61
C PHE A 121 -3.02 8.00 14.93
N LEU A 122 -4.16 7.75 15.57
CA LEU A 122 -5.12 8.79 15.94
C LEU A 122 -4.51 9.81 16.90
N LYS A 123 -3.72 9.35 17.88
CA LYS A 123 -2.97 10.22 18.79
C LYS A 123 -1.91 11.05 18.05
N GLN A 124 -1.09 10.41 17.22
CA GLN A 124 -0.05 11.12 16.48
C GLN A 124 -0.62 12.13 15.48
N PHE A 125 -1.80 11.87 14.94
CA PHE A 125 -2.46 12.79 14.00
C PHE A 125 -2.84 14.13 14.63
N THR A 126 -2.93 14.27 15.95
CA THR A 126 -3.17 15.59 16.56
C THR A 126 -1.87 16.39 16.79
N GLU A 127 -0.72 15.74 16.65
CA GLU A 127 0.59 16.34 16.93
C GLU A 127 1.18 17.06 15.72
N GLN A 128 2.21 17.87 15.96
CA GLN A 128 3.01 18.44 14.88
C GLN A 128 3.86 17.37 14.20
N ILE A 129 4.14 17.55 12.90
CA ILE A 129 4.89 16.59 12.09
C ILE A 129 6.21 16.17 12.73
N GLN A 130 6.96 17.09 13.36
CA GLN A 130 8.22 16.74 14.02
C GLN A 130 8.01 15.75 15.17
N ALA A 131 6.96 15.92 15.98
CA ALA A 131 6.64 14.99 17.05
C ALA A 131 6.22 13.61 16.52
N ILE A 132 5.55 13.57 15.36
CA ILE A 132 5.22 12.31 14.66
C ILE A 132 6.50 11.57 14.26
N ILE A 133 7.46 12.29 13.65
CA ILE A 133 8.77 11.73 13.28
C ILE A 133 9.44 11.16 14.51
N ASP A 134 9.54 11.95 15.59
CA ASP A 134 10.19 11.54 16.83
C ASP A 134 9.53 10.29 17.46
N ALA A 135 8.19 10.21 17.45
CA ALA A 135 7.45 9.05 17.95
C ALA A 135 7.70 7.78 17.12
N LEU A 136 7.94 7.92 15.83
CA LEU A 136 8.24 6.82 14.93
C LEU A 136 9.72 6.40 14.95
N MET A 137 10.62 7.21 15.51
CA MET A 137 12.05 6.88 15.63
C MET A 137 12.31 5.64 16.50
N SER A 138 11.42 5.35 17.46
CA SER A 138 11.51 4.13 18.28
C SER A 138 10.90 2.90 17.62
N SER A 139 10.29 3.04 16.44
CA SER A 139 9.69 1.94 15.69
C SER A 139 10.73 1.24 14.79
N PRO A 140 10.42 0.05 14.24
CA PRO A 140 11.24 -0.59 13.21
C PRO A 140 11.45 0.26 11.94
N TYR A 141 10.64 1.31 11.76
CA TYR A 141 10.62 2.15 10.55
C TYR A 141 11.54 3.38 10.64
N GLN A 142 12.38 3.49 11.67
CA GLN A 142 13.28 4.63 11.91
C GLN A 142 13.96 5.14 10.63
N LYS A 143 14.61 4.26 9.87
CA LYS A 143 15.34 4.63 8.63
C LYS A 143 14.43 5.25 7.56
N VAL A 144 13.21 4.72 7.43
CA VAL A 144 12.23 5.20 6.45
C VAL A 144 11.70 6.57 6.87
N VAL A 145 11.43 6.74 8.17
CA VAL A 145 10.81 7.95 8.71
C VAL A 145 11.82 9.10 8.81
N GLU A 146 13.01 8.84 9.35
CA GLU A 146 14.05 9.86 9.55
C GLU A 146 14.43 10.56 8.24
N GLU A 147 14.71 9.79 7.18
CA GLU A 147 15.12 10.37 5.90
C GLU A 147 13.89 10.69 5.02
N GLY A 148 12.93 9.77 4.95
CA GLY A 148 11.79 9.84 4.04
C GLY A 148 10.77 10.90 4.44
N LEU A 149 10.31 10.91 5.70
CA LEU A 149 9.35 11.94 6.14
C LEU A 149 10.02 13.30 6.22
N LEU A 150 11.25 13.42 6.71
CA LEU A 150 11.95 14.70 6.76
C LEU A 150 12.11 15.32 5.37
N ARG A 151 12.51 14.52 4.36
CA ARG A 151 12.57 15.03 2.98
C ARG A 151 11.19 15.40 2.45
N TRP A 152 10.16 14.60 2.75
CA TRP A 152 8.81 14.91 2.31
C TRP A 152 8.35 16.27 2.86
N VAL A 153 8.59 16.54 4.14
CA VAL A 153 8.28 17.83 4.79
C VAL A 153 8.98 19.00 4.13
N ASN A 154 10.25 18.83 3.79
CA ASN A 154 11.03 19.90 3.18
C ASN A 154 10.72 20.12 1.69
N THR A 155 10.20 19.12 0.99
CA THR A 155 10.06 19.16 -0.49
C THR A 155 8.61 19.06 -0.99
N GLY A 156 7.66 18.71 -0.12
CA GLY A 156 6.27 18.39 -0.48
C GLY A 156 6.10 17.07 -1.23
N SER A 157 7.17 16.29 -1.42
CA SER A 157 7.17 15.08 -2.26
C SER A 157 7.33 13.80 -1.44
N PRO A 158 6.39 12.83 -1.52
CA PRO A 158 6.51 11.54 -0.85
C PRO A 158 7.52 10.59 -1.50
N ALA A 159 8.13 10.98 -2.62
CA ALA A 159 8.90 10.08 -3.48
C ALA A 159 10.02 9.34 -2.75
N LEU A 160 10.75 10.01 -1.84
CA LEU A 160 11.80 9.35 -1.08
C LEU A 160 11.20 8.38 -0.06
N TYR A 161 10.17 8.80 0.65
CA TYR A 161 9.47 7.94 1.61
C TYR A 161 8.98 6.65 0.94
N GLU A 162 8.30 6.77 -0.21
CA GLU A 162 7.81 5.62 -0.97
C GLU A 162 8.95 4.68 -1.36
N ARG A 163 10.06 5.23 -1.87
CA ARG A 163 11.25 4.44 -2.21
C ARG A 163 11.83 3.71 -0.99
N LEU A 164 11.95 4.39 0.16
CA LEU A 164 12.53 3.80 1.37
C LEU A 164 11.61 2.75 2.00
N ALA A 165 10.30 2.99 1.99
CA ALA A 165 9.29 2.02 2.42
C ALA A 165 9.34 0.76 1.54
N ASP A 166 9.39 0.95 0.23
CA ASP A 166 9.51 -0.14 -0.73
C ASP A 166 10.81 -0.92 -0.52
N ASN A 167 11.96 -0.25 -0.34
CA ASN A 167 13.24 -0.89 -0.04
C ASN A 167 13.23 -1.63 1.31
N TYR A 168 12.53 -1.11 2.31
CA TYR A 168 12.38 -1.78 3.62
C TYR A 168 11.67 -3.13 3.45
N LEU A 169 10.52 -3.14 2.78
CA LEU A 169 9.76 -4.36 2.49
C LEU A 169 10.57 -5.36 1.65
N LEU A 170 11.32 -4.88 0.66
CA LEU A 170 12.20 -5.72 -0.16
C LEU A 170 13.30 -6.38 0.68
N ASN A 171 13.87 -5.66 1.65
CA ASN A 171 14.91 -6.19 2.53
C ASN A 171 14.37 -7.25 3.51
N LEU A 172 13.12 -7.15 3.95
CA LEU A 172 12.47 -8.20 4.73
C LEU A 172 12.42 -9.51 3.94
N VAL A 173 11.91 -9.48 2.71
CA VAL A 173 11.77 -10.69 1.90
C VAL A 173 13.11 -11.24 1.39
N ARG A 174 14.16 -10.41 1.32
CA ARG A 174 15.54 -10.89 1.07
C ARG A 174 16.07 -11.75 2.20
N ALA A 175 15.70 -11.47 3.46
CA ALA A 175 16.10 -12.33 4.57
C ALA A 175 15.53 -13.76 4.43
N GLY A 176 14.39 -13.91 3.74
CA GLY A 176 13.81 -15.20 3.37
C GLY A 176 14.70 -16.07 2.47
N LEU A 177 15.67 -15.49 1.74
CA LEU A 177 16.63 -16.27 0.93
C LEU A 177 17.53 -17.18 1.77
N TYR A 178 17.68 -16.88 3.07
CA TYR A 178 18.47 -17.70 3.99
C TYR A 178 17.67 -18.88 4.59
N LYS A 179 16.38 -18.99 4.27
CA LYS A 179 15.49 -20.11 4.65
C LYS A 179 15.04 -20.87 3.39
N PRO A 180 15.86 -21.79 2.84
CA PRO A 180 15.59 -22.40 1.53
C PRO A 180 14.47 -23.46 1.52
N PHE A 181 13.98 -23.91 2.68
CA PHE A 181 13.01 -25.00 2.81
C PHE A 181 11.67 -24.54 3.41
N GLY A 182 11.07 -23.50 2.83
CA GLY A 182 9.75 -22.98 3.19
C GLY A 182 9.14 -22.13 2.07
N PRO A 183 8.02 -21.42 2.30
CA PRO A 183 7.39 -20.56 1.31
C PRO A 183 8.22 -19.30 0.97
N GLU A 184 9.20 -18.95 1.81
CA GLU A 184 9.94 -17.69 1.76
C GLU A 184 10.67 -17.44 0.43
N PRO A 185 11.34 -18.41 -0.22
CA PRO A 185 11.96 -18.19 -1.52
C PRO A 185 10.95 -17.86 -2.62
N VAL A 186 9.74 -18.45 -2.57
CA VAL A 186 8.67 -18.19 -3.54
C VAL A 186 8.11 -16.79 -3.33
N ILE A 187 7.85 -16.41 -2.07
CA ILE A 187 7.38 -15.07 -1.70
C ILE A 187 8.41 -14.01 -2.12
N GLY A 188 9.69 -14.24 -1.80
CA GLY A 188 10.78 -13.34 -2.17
C GLY A 188 10.89 -13.16 -3.68
N TYR A 189 10.76 -14.23 -4.46
CA TYR A 189 10.73 -14.15 -5.92
C TYR A 189 9.55 -13.34 -6.45
N LEU A 190 8.34 -13.56 -5.91
CA LEU A 190 7.13 -12.85 -6.36
C LEU A 190 7.25 -11.34 -6.08
N VAL A 191 7.63 -10.96 -4.86
CA VAL A 191 7.85 -9.56 -4.48
C VAL A 191 8.94 -8.93 -5.34
N ALA A 192 10.05 -9.65 -5.57
CA ALA A 192 11.11 -9.18 -6.47
C ALA A 192 10.60 -8.88 -7.89
N LYS A 193 9.79 -9.78 -8.47
CA LYS A 193 9.24 -9.62 -9.82
C LYS A 193 8.28 -8.45 -9.93
N GLU A 194 7.47 -8.21 -8.90
CA GLU A 194 6.60 -7.04 -8.85
C GLU A 194 7.41 -5.74 -8.81
N TYR A 195 8.46 -5.70 -7.98
CA TYR A 195 9.35 -4.55 -7.87
C TYR A 195 10.13 -4.27 -9.15
N GLU A 196 10.67 -5.31 -9.79
CA GLU A 196 11.34 -5.19 -11.10
C GLU A 196 10.38 -4.64 -12.16
N THR A 197 9.12 -5.11 -12.18
CA THR A 197 8.09 -4.61 -13.08
C THR A 197 7.79 -3.14 -12.84
N ASN A 198 7.73 -2.72 -11.57
CA ASN A 198 7.54 -1.32 -11.19
C ASN A 198 8.72 -0.44 -11.63
N VAL A 199 9.96 -0.93 -11.47
CA VAL A 199 11.17 -0.25 -11.95
C VAL A 199 11.15 -0.09 -13.46
N LEU A 200 10.84 -1.16 -14.21
CA LEU A 200 10.72 -1.10 -15.67
C LEU A 200 9.64 -0.10 -16.10
N ARG A 201 8.49 -0.07 -15.41
CA ARG A 201 7.43 0.91 -15.68
C ARG A 201 7.93 2.35 -15.50
N ILE A 202 8.64 2.65 -14.41
CA ILE A 202 9.20 3.98 -14.16
C ILE A 202 10.19 4.37 -15.27
N LEU A 203 11.09 3.46 -15.64
CA LEU A 203 12.07 3.69 -16.72
C LEU A 203 11.37 3.97 -18.05
N LEU A 204 10.42 3.12 -18.45
CA LEU A 204 9.71 3.25 -19.72
C LEU A 204 8.87 4.53 -19.78
N VAL A 205 8.05 4.79 -18.76
CA VAL A 205 7.24 6.01 -18.68
C VAL A 205 8.13 7.25 -18.67
N GLY A 206 9.22 7.23 -17.90
CA GLY A 206 10.17 8.34 -17.87
C GLY A 206 10.81 8.61 -19.23
N LYS A 207 11.22 7.56 -19.95
CA LYS A 207 11.82 7.68 -21.30
C LYS A 207 10.79 8.16 -22.34
N ILE A 208 9.57 7.63 -22.32
CA ILE A 208 8.48 8.05 -23.22
C ILE A 208 8.18 9.54 -23.04
N ASN A 209 8.22 10.04 -21.82
CA ASN A 209 7.92 11.44 -21.48
C ASN A 209 9.16 12.35 -21.50
N GLY A 210 10.33 11.87 -21.94
CA GLY A 210 11.55 12.68 -22.03
C GLY A 210 12.11 13.18 -20.69
N ILE A 211 11.80 12.49 -19.58
CA ILE A 211 12.34 12.82 -18.26
C ILE A 211 13.85 12.55 -18.25
N SER A 212 14.62 13.45 -17.62
CA SER A 212 16.08 13.30 -17.52
C SER A 212 16.47 12.02 -16.77
N SER A 213 17.64 11.47 -17.11
CA SER A 213 18.10 10.22 -16.50
C SER A 213 18.37 10.39 -15.00
N GLU A 214 18.76 11.60 -14.58
CA GLU A 214 18.99 11.99 -13.19
C GLU A 214 17.68 11.93 -12.40
N MET A 215 16.61 12.56 -12.90
CA MET A 215 15.31 12.55 -12.23
C MET A 215 14.67 11.16 -12.18
N ILE A 216 14.88 10.34 -13.22
CA ILE A 216 14.43 8.95 -13.22
C ILE A 216 15.16 8.16 -12.12
N LYS A 217 16.50 8.28 -12.03
CA LYS A 217 17.32 7.59 -11.03
C LYS A 217 16.89 7.91 -9.59
N GLU A 218 16.47 9.14 -9.31
CA GLU A 218 15.96 9.51 -7.98
C GLU A 218 14.70 8.72 -7.56
N ARG A 219 13.93 8.23 -8.53
CA ARG A 219 12.70 7.45 -8.31
C ARG A 219 12.92 5.93 -8.34
N LEU A 220 14.11 5.47 -8.71
CA LEU A 220 14.41 4.03 -8.78
C LEU A 220 14.62 3.45 -7.39
N ARG A 221 14.01 2.30 -7.16
CA ARG A 221 14.14 1.46 -5.96
C ARG A 221 15.35 0.54 -6.10
N ASP A 222 15.73 -0.09 -5.00
CA ASP A 222 16.68 -1.20 -5.04
C ASP A 222 16.08 -2.37 -5.82
N VAL A 223 16.93 -3.14 -6.50
CA VAL A 223 16.54 -4.37 -7.22
C VAL A 223 16.86 -5.56 -6.34
N TYR A 224 16.00 -6.58 -6.29
CA TYR A 224 16.12 -7.69 -5.33
C TYR A 224 17.47 -8.41 -5.33
N VAL A 225 18.16 -8.49 -6.47
CA VAL A 225 19.43 -9.19 -6.70
C VAL A 225 20.62 -8.26 -6.69
#